data_AF-A0AAU3XKD6-F1
#
_entry.id   AF-A0AAU3XKD6-F1
#
_cell.length_a   1.000
_cell.length_b   1.000
_cell.length_c   1.000
_cell.angle_alpha   90.00
_cell.angle_beta   90.00
_cell.angle_gamma   90.00
#
_symmetry.space_group_name_H-M   'P 1'
#
loop_
_entity.id
_entity.type
_entity.pdbx_description
1 polymer ?
#
loop_
_entity_poly.entity_id
_entity_poly.type
_entity_poly.pdbx_seq_one_letter_code
_entity_poly.pdbx_strand_id
1 'polypeptide(L)'
;MAMRKFSVRGRKFAALIILSDHDDYESMEVVEMINGVRGELLLEFRFDSDSARLSFLRPEVEIPLLRASLEVFQEEFLEPRRAGGLSCPPW
;
A
#
# COMPACT_ATOMS: atom_id res chain seq x y z
N MET A 1 -2.40 7.46 10.80
CA MET A 1 -1.89 7.28 9.41
C MET A 1 -0.38 7.39 9.39
N ALA A 2 0.30 6.33 8.98
CA ALA A 2 1.73 6.37 8.67
C ALA A 2 1.93 6.59 7.16
N MET A 3 3.06 7.17 6.75
CA MET A 3 3.35 7.46 5.35
C MET A 3 4.79 7.07 5.00
N ARG A 4 4.93 6.19 4.01
CA ARG A 4 6.23 5.77 3.47
C ARG A 4 6.47 6.38 2.10
N LYS A 5 7.56 7.12 1.93
CA LYS A 5 7.96 7.68 0.63
C LYS A 5 8.94 6.74 -0.06
N PHE A 6 8.77 6.57 -1.37
CA PHE A 6 9.67 5.76 -2.19
C PHE A 6 9.79 6.37 -3.58
N SER A 7 10.76 5.87 -4.38
CA SER A 7 10.99 6.37 -5.73
C SER A 7 11.08 5.22 -6.72
N VAL A 8 10.45 5.37 -7.88
CA VAL A 8 10.49 4.40 -8.97
C VAL A 8 10.85 5.15 -10.24
N ARG A 9 11.94 4.76 -10.90
CA ARG A 9 12.40 5.37 -12.17
C ARG A 9 12.48 6.91 -12.13
N GLY A 10 12.92 7.48 -11.00
CA GLY A 10 13.06 8.93 -10.82
C GLY A 10 11.77 9.68 -10.46
N ARG A 11 10.61 9.01 -10.43
CA ARG A 11 9.34 9.54 -9.94
C ARG A 11 9.20 9.24 -8.45
N LYS A 12 8.59 10.15 -7.70
CA LYS A 12 8.40 10.05 -6.25
C LYS A 12 6.98 9.62 -5.94
N PHE A 13 6.83 8.70 -5.00
CA PHE A 13 5.54 8.16 -4.57
C PHE A 13 5.46 8.18 -3.04
N ALA A 14 4.24 8.13 -2.53
CA ALA A 14 3.97 7.88 -1.14
C ALA A 14 2.95 6.75 -1.01
N ALA A 15 3.24 5.80 -0.12
CA ALA A 15 2.30 4.83 0.39
C ALA A 15 1.72 5.38 1.71
N LEU A 16 0.41 5.51 1.77
CA LEU A 16 -0.32 5.96 2.94
C LEU A 16 -0.95 4.74 3.59
N ILE A 17 -0.55 4.48 4.82
CA ILE A 17 -0.97 3.34 5.61
C ILE A 17 -2.16 3.76 6.47
N ILE A 18 -3.29 3.13 6.18
CA ILE A 18 -4.57 3.35 6.83
C ILE A 18 -4.88 2.07 7.62
N LEU A 19 -4.76 2.17 8.93
CA LEU A 19 -5.12 1.11 9.86
C LEU A 19 -6.51 1.48 10.41
N SER A 20 -7.48 0.58 10.28
CA SER A 20 -8.78 0.75 10.95
C SER A 20 -8.62 0.41 12.42
N ASP A 21 -9.11 1.27 13.31
CA ASP A 21 -9.11 1.04 14.76
C ASP A 21 -10.09 -0.07 15.19
N HIS A 22 -10.96 -0.54 14.27
CA HIS A 22 -12.02 -1.52 14.52
C HIS A 22 -11.87 -2.83 13.74
N ASP A 23 -10.68 -3.13 13.20
CA ASP A 23 -10.41 -4.35 12.39
C ASP A 23 -11.29 -4.51 11.12
N ASP A 24 -12.08 -3.51 10.75
CA ASP A 24 -12.97 -3.60 9.58
C ASP A 24 -12.19 -3.79 8.26
N TYR A 25 -10.98 -3.22 8.18
CA TYR A 25 -10.03 -3.40 7.09
C TYR A 25 -8.72 -2.66 7.37
N GLU A 26 -7.65 -3.09 6.71
CA GLU A 26 -6.42 -2.34 6.55
C GLU A 26 -6.25 -1.95 5.08
N SER A 27 -5.72 -0.75 4.82
CA SER A 27 -5.41 -0.35 3.45
C SER A 27 -4.12 0.45 3.29
N MET A 28 -3.54 0.32 2.10
CA MET A 28 -2.41 1.08 1.63
C MET A 28 -2.78 1.80 0.33
N GLU A 29 -2.73 3.12 0.38
CA GLU A 29 -2.97 3.98 -0.78
C GLU A 29 -1.64 4.47 -1.38
N VAL A 30 -1.40 4.24 -2.67
CA VAL A 30 -0.21 4.72 -3.37
C VAL A 30 -0.55 5.92 -4.22
N VAL A 31 0.11 7.04 -3.94
CA VAL A 31 -0.08 8.32 -4.62
C VAL A 31 1.23 8.77 -5.24
N GLU A 32 1.16 9.45 -6.38
CA GLU A 32 2.33 10.12 -6.95
C GLU A 32 2.55 11.47 -6.27
N MET A 33 3.80 11.79 -5.99
CA MET A 33 4.20 13.07 -5.40
C MET A 33 4.70 14.01 -6.51
N ILE A 34 3.92 15.03 -6.83
CA ILE A 34 4.24 16.00 -7.88
C ILE A 34 4.60 17.33 -7.21
N ASN A 35 5.81 17.83 -7.46
CA ASN A 35 6.32 19.06 -6.84
C ASN A 35 6.23 19.07 -5.29
N GLY A 36 6.40 17.90 -4.67
CA GLY A 36 6.32 17.74 -3.21
C GLY A 36 4.90 17.68 -2.65
N VAL A 37 3.87 17.78 -3.50
CA VAL A 37 2.46 17.68 -3.13
C VAL A 37 1.91 16.30 -3.49
N ARG A 38 0.95 15.82 -2.71
CA ARG A 38 0.20 14.59 -2.99
C ARG A 38 -0.64 14.79 -4.25
N GLY A 39 -0.37 14.00 -5.28
CA GLY A 39 -1.19 13.89 -6.48
C GLY A 39 -2.34 12.90 -6.28
N GLU A 40 -2.81 12.36 -7.41
CA GLU A 40 -3.93 11.42 -7.43
C GLU A 40 -3.54 10.05 -6.86
N LEU A 41 -4.55 9.35 -6.35
CA LEU A 41 -4.45 7.95 -5.95
C LEU A 41 -4.31 7.06 -7.19
N LEU A 42 -3.27 6.23 -7.21
CA LEU A 42 -2.95 5.34 -8.32
C LEU A 42 -3.35 3.90 -8.03
N LEU A 43 -3.04 3.44 -6.82
CA LEU A 43 -3.28 2.08 -6.35
C LEU A 43 -3.85 2.12 -4.94
N GLU A 44 -4.75 1.19 -4.66
CA GLU A 44 -5.18 0.89 -3.30
C GLU A 44 -5.07 -0.62 -3.09
N PHE A 45 -4.32 -1.01 -2.06
CA PHE A 45 -4.34 -2.35 -1.51
C PHE A 45 -5.22 -2.32 -0.29
N ARG A 46 -6.30 -3.10 -0.30
CA ARG A 46 -7.19 -3.24 0.85
C ARG A 46 -7.29 -4.71 1.21
N PHE A 47 -7.29 -5.00 2.50
CA PHE A 47 -7.47 -6.37 2.97
C PHE A 47 -8.09 -6.41 4.37
N ASP A 48 -8.63 -7.56 4.69
CA ASP A 48 -9.18 -7.90 6.00
C ASP A 48 -8.73 -9.34 6.36
N SER A 49 -9.39 -9.98 7.32
CA SER A 49 -9.08 -11.36 7.71
C SER A 49 -9.35 -12.39 6.61
N ASP A 50 -10.27 -12.09 5.69
CA ASP A 50 -10.90 -13.07 4.81
C ASP A 50 -10.59 -12.80 3.33
N SER A 51 -10.22 -11.58 2.98
CA SER A 51 -10.08 -11.13 1.59
C SER A 51 -8.98 -10.09 1.40
N ALA A 52 -8.51 -9.98 0.16
CA ALA A 52 -7.73 -8.84 -0.29
C ALA A 52 -8.11 -8.40 -1.69
N ARG A 53 -7.97 -7.11 -1.91
CA ARG A 53 -8.28 -6.44 -3.16
C ARG A 53 -7.18 -5.46 -3.51
N LEU A 54 -6.75 -5.54 -4.77
CA LEU A 54 -5.96 -4.52 -5.42
C LEU A 54 -6.85 -3.74 -6.38
N SER A 55 -7.01 -2.45 -6.10
CA SER A 55 -7.79 -1.51 -6.90
C SER A 55 -6.85 -0.58 -7.67
N PHE A 56 -7.13 -0.40 -8.96
CA PHE A 56 -6.42 0.54 -9.83
C PHE A 56 -7.38 1.67 -10.22
N LEU A 57 -6.97 2.91 -10.05
CA LEU A 57 -7.79 4.08 -10.42
C LEU A 57 -7.42 4.65 -11.80
N ARG A 58 -6.31 4.17 -12.37
CA ARG A 58 -5.90 4.47 -13.75
C ARG A 58 -5.98 3.20 -14.61
N PRO A 59 -6.20 3.35 -15.94
CA PRO A 59 -6.35 2.21 -16.84
C PRO A 59 -5.11 1.30 -16.87
N GLU A 60 -3.92 1.84 -16.54
CA GLU A 60 -2.68 1.09 -16.47
C GLU A 60 -1.81 1.55 -15.31
N VAL A 61 -1.11 0.59 -14.70
CA VAL A 61 -0.04 0.84 -13.72
C VAL A 61 1.22 0.11 -14.18
N GLU A 62 2.33 0.84 -14.19
CA GLU A 62 3.63 0.27 -14.57
C GLU A 62 4.05 -0.84 -13.59
N ILE A 63 4.51 -1.97 -14.12
CA ILE A 63 4.97 -3.13 -13.31
C ILE A 63 6.00 -2.73 -12.23
N PRO A 64 6.99 -1.85 -12.49
CA PRO A 64 7.93 -1.44 -11.44
C PRO A 64 7.27 -0.69 -10.27
N LEU A 65 6.24 0.11 -10.54
CA LEU A 65 5.47 0.77 -9.48
C LEU A 65 4.70 -0.28 -8.67
N LEU A 66 4.07 -1.24 -9.35
CA LEU A 66 3.36 -2.34 -8.68
C LEU A 66 4.30 -3.15 -7.78
N ARG A 67 5.49 -3.53 -8.27
CA ARG A 67 6.49 -4.27 -7.48
C ARG A 67 6.95 -3.50 -6.25
N ALA A 68 7.36 -2.24 -6.42
CA ALA A 68 7.77 -1.41 -5.29
C ALA A 68 6.64 -1.20 -4.27
N SER A 69 5.40 -1.11 -4.72
CA SER A 69 4.24 -1.00 -3.84
C SER A 69 4.01 -2.30 -3.05
N LEU A 70 4.15 -3.46 -3.68
CA LEU A 70 4.05 -4.75 -3.00
C LEU A 70 5.16 -4.96 -1.96
N GLU A 71 6.38 -4.51 -2.23
CA GLU A 71 7.47 -4.53 -1.25
C GLU A 71 7.12 -3.68 -0.03
N VAL A 72 6.64 -2.44 -0.24
CA VAL A 72 6.18 -1.59 0.87
C VAL A 72 5.03 -2.23 1.63
N PHE A 73 4.07 -2.84 0.93
CA PHE A 73 2.96 -3.55 1.58
C PHE A 73 3.46 -4.71 2.47
N GLN A 74 4.40 -5.51 1.97
CA GLN A 74 4.96 -6.62 2.74
C GLN A 74 5.66 -6.12 4.01
N GLU A 75 6.51 -5.09 3.88
CA GLU A 75 7.28 -4.53 5.00
C GLU A 75 6.38 -3.87 6.05
N GLU A 76 5.32 -3.18 5.64
CA GLU A 76 4.51 -2.36 6.55
C GLU A 76 3.34 -3.13 7.16
N PHE A 77 2.86 -4.21 6.53
CA PHE A 77 1.70 -4.96 7.01
C PHE A 77 2.04 -6.42 7.38
N LEU A 78 2.71 -7.16 6.49
CA LEU A 78 2.88 -8.60 6.68
C LEU A 78 4.02 -8.93 7.66
N GLU A 79 5.15 -8.24 7.57
CA GLU A 79 6.30 -8.47 8.44
C GLU A 79 6.00 -8.16 9.92
N PRO A 80 5.35 -7.03 10.27
CA PRO A 80 4.95 -6.73 11.64
C PRO A 80 3.95 -7.76 12.19
N ARG A 81 2.97 -8.18 11.38
CA ARG A 81 2.00 -9.21 11.78
C ARG A 81 2.69 -10.55 12.08
N ARG A 82 3.60 -11.00 11.21
CA ARG A 82 4.39 -12.22 11.43
C ARG A 82 5.23 -12.13 12.70
N ALA A 83 5.91 -11.00 12.91
CA ALA A 83 6.73 -10.79 14.09
C ALA A 83 5.90 -10.74 15.39
N GLY A 84 4.67 -10.23 15.32
CA GLY A 84 3.73 -10.17 16.44
C GLY A 84 2.90 -11.43 16.66
N GLY A 85 3.05 -12.46 15.82
CA GLY A 85 2.23 -13.69 15.88
C GLY A 85 0.76 -13.48 15.50
N LEU A 86 0.44 -12.39 14.80
CA LEU A 86 -0.90 -12.09 14.30
C LEU A 86 -1.18 -12.90 13.03
N SER A 87 -2.44 -13.20 12.77
CA SER A 87 -2.85 -13.87 11.55
C SER A 87 -2.54 -12.99 10.33
N CYS A 88 -1.76 -13.54 9.40
CA CYS A 88 -1.69 -13.02 8.05
C CYS A 88 -2.88 -13.56 7.24
N PRO A 89 -3.36 -12.79 6.26
CA PRO A 89 -4.22 -13.34 5.23
C PRO A 89 -3.58 -14.59 4.60
N PRO A 90 -4.36 -15.59 4.16
CA PRO A 90 -3.86 -16.91 3.79
C PRO A 90 -3.14 -16.99 2.42
N TRP A 91 -2.90 -15.85 1.76
CA TRP A 91 -2.37 -15.75 0.40
C TRP A 91 -0.99 -15.09 0.34
#